data_AF-A0A110A2S7-F1
#
_entry.id   AF-A0A110A2S7-F1
#
_cell.length_a   1.000
_cell.length_b   1.000
_cell.length_c   1.000
_cell.angle_alpha   90.00
_cell.angle_beta   90.00
_cell.angle_gamma   90.00
#
_symmetry.space_group_name_H-M   'P 1'
#
loop_
_entity.id
_entity.type
_entity.pdbx_description
1 polymer ?
#
loop_
_entity_poly.entity_id
_entity_poly.type
_entity_poly.pdbx_seq_one_letter_code
_entity_poly.pdbx_strand_id
1 'polypeptide(L)'
;MSFFDDTKNAGLLLWIGGIIMIIAGILSIIGPFVMDYAKDWETNTKIGYAIIGVGALIAAIVYFKLGKDIKGGSYSKFQVISSFIAAVAYASLVSGIIGGIGYFIATEWANGAVEVIVGILIFLILTWANKKINDGQESLGDKIIWIVLVVIFLLGFIGGVIGGIGILGSAIIAAIASIIEGILYLLLLVYVINVRDQFGI
;
A
#
# COMPACT_ATOMS: atom_id res chain seq x y z
N MET A 1 -15.87 7.60 21.46
CA MET A 1 -14.49 7.83 20.97
C MET A 1 -14.44 7.26 19.57
N SER A 2 -13.97 8.02 18.58
CA SER A 2 -13.86 7.52 17.21
C SER A 2 -12.82 6.39 17.18
N PHE A 3 -13.04 5.36 16.35
CA PHE A 3 -12.05 4.30 16.09
C PHE A 3 -10.67 4.89 15.73
N PHE A 4 -10.69 6.07 15.10
CA PHE A 4 -9.55 6.82 14.62
C PHE A 4 -8.88 7.74 15.66
N ASP A 5 -9.45 7.86 16.86
CA ASP A 5 -8.87 8.66 17.94
C ASP A 5 -7.81 7.89 18.76
N ASP A 6 -7.78 6.55 18.65
CA ASP A 6 -6.89 5.69 19.42
C ASP A 6 -5.67 5.28 18.59
N THR A 7 -4.48 5.68 19.05
CA THR A 7 -3.18 5.31 18.43
C THR A 7 -3.02 3.79 18.34
N LYS A 8 -3.64 3.01 19.23
CA LYS A 8 -3.64 1.56 19.16
C LYS A 8 -4.38 1.02 17.94
N ASN A 9 -5.51 1.64 17.58
CA ASN A 9 -6.30 1.25 16.42
C ASN A 9 -5.59 1.64 15.12
N ALA A 10 -4.96 2.81 15.10
CA ALA A 10 -4.09 3.24 14.00
C ALA A 10 -2.92 2.27 13.76
N GLY A 11 -2.15 1.92 14.80
CA GLY A 11 -1.08 0.94 14.64
C GLY A 11 -1.60 -0.46 14.31
N LEU A 12 -2.83 -0.81 14.73
CA LEU A 12 -3.48 -2.06 14.35
C LEU A 12 -3.80 -2.09 12.84
N LEU A 13 -4.28 -0.99 12.26
CA LEU A 13 -4.52 -0.89 10.82
C LEU A 13 -3.25 -1.09 10.00
N LEU A 14 -2.12 -0.50 10.43
CA LEU A 14 -0.82 -0.78 9.78
C LEU A 14 -0.44 -2.25 9.90
N TRP A 15 -0.67 -2.90 11.04
CA TRP A 15 -0.42 -4.33 11.19
C TRP A 15 -1.32 -5.18 10.30
N ILE A 16 -2.59 -4.82 10.15
CA ILE A 16 -3.50 -5.47 9.21
C ILE A 16 -2.93 -5.35 7.79
N GLY A 17 -2.45 -4.17 7.40
CA GLY A 17 -1.71 -3.96 6.15
C GLY A 17 -0.52 -4.89 6.00
N GLY A 18 0.33 -4.99 7.02
CA GLY A 18 1.47 -5.92 7.03
C GLY A 18 1.04 -7.38 6.85
N ILE A 19 -0.03 -7.83 7.51
CA ILE A 19 -0.56 -9.19 7.36
C ILE A 19 -1.04 -9.44 5.93
N ILE A 20 -1.75 -8.48 5.33
CA ILE A 20 -2.21 -8.58 3.94
C ILE A 20 -1.03 -8.70 2.99
N MET A 21 0.01 -7.89 3.20
CA MET A 21 1.24 -7.95 2.40
C MET A 21 1.99 -9.28 2.57
N ILE A 22 1.97 -9.88 3.76
CA ILE A 22 2.48 -11.25 3.97
C ILE A 22 1.69 -12.26 3.13
N ILE A 23 0.36 -12.21 3.20
CA ILE A 23 -0.51 -13.12 2.46
C ILE A 23 -0.26 -12.96 0.96
N ALA A 24 -0.27 -11.73 0.44
CA ALA A 24 0.03 -11.43 -0.96
C ALA A 24 1.42 -11.96 -1.35
N GLY A 25 2.44 -11.73 -0.52
CA GLY A 25 3.80 -12.19 -0.77
C GLY A 25 3.93 -13.71 -0.85
N ILE A 26 3.34 -14.43 0.10
CA ILE A 26 3.32 -15.90 0.10
C ILE A 26 2.64 -16.43 -1.16
N LEU A 27 1.53 -15.82 -1.58
CA LEU A 27 0.78 -16.26 -2.75
C LEU A 27 1.51 -15.99 -4.05
N SER A 28 2.15 -14.84 -4.19
CA SER A 28 2.96 -14.56 -5.38
C SER A 28 4.19 -15.46 -5.46
N ILE A 29 4.72 -15.94 -4.31
CA ILE A 29 5.82 -16.91 -4.27
C ILE A 29 5.34 -18.33 -4.60
N ILE A 30 4.28 -18.81 -3.97
CA ILE A 30 3.88 -20.21 -4.03
C ILE A 30 2.93 -20.46 -5.22
N GLY A 31 2.02 -19.52 -5.48
CA GLY A 31 0.96 -19.63 -6.49
C GLY A 31 1.45 -20.07 -7.87
N PRO A 32 2.50 -19.44 -8.44
CA PRO A 32 3.02 -19.81 -9.75
C PRO A 32 3.54 -21.25 -9.87
N PHE A 33 3.83 -21.92 -8.74
CA PHE A 33 4.41 -23.27 -8.73
C PHE A 33 3.40 -24.37 -8.39
N VAL A 34 2.29 -24.03 -7.71
CA VAL A 34 1.36 -25.04 -7.18
C VAL A 34 -0.06 -24.91 -7.72
N MET A 35 -0.42 -23.77 -8.32
CA MET A 35 -1.79 -23.55 -8.79
C MET A 35 -1.95 -23.96 -10.26
N ASP A 36 -3.07 -24.63 -10.56
CA ASP A 36 -3.34 -25.19 -11.89
C ASP A 36 -3.32 -24.15 -13.01
N TYR A 37 -3.77 -22.92 -12.74
CA TYR A 37 -3.76 -21.84 -13.74
C TYR A 37 -2.35 -21.41 -14.18
N ALA A 38 -1.32 -21.72 -13.37
CA ALA A 38 0.07 -21.34 -13.63
C ALA A 38 0.92 -22.52 -14.13
N LYS A 39 0.30 -23.69 -14.36
CA LYS A 39 1.03 -24.91 -14.71
C LYS A 39 1.90 -24.73 -15.96
N ASP A 40 1.34 -24.10 -16.97
CA ASP A 40 1.98 -23.88 -18.28
C ASP A 40 2.79 -22.58 -18.35
N TRP A 41 2.92 -21.84 -17.23
CA TRP A 41 3.76 -20.64 -17.21
C TRP A 41 5.23 -21.01 -17.38
N GLU A 42 5.93 -20.18 -18.13
CA GLU A 42 7.38 -20.27 -18.28
C GLU A 42 8.09 -20.13 -16.93
N THR A 43 9.24 -20.79 -16.78
CA THR A 43 10.04 -20.73 -15.55
C THR A 43 10.40 -19.30 -15.17
N ASN A 44 10.72 -18.46 -16.16
CA ASN A 44 11.04 -17.06 -15.94
C ASN A 44 9.84 -16.28 -15.37
N THR A 45 8.64 -16.52 -15.89
CA THR A 45 7.39 -15.96 -15.35
C THR A 45 7.21 -16.39 -13.90
N LYS A 46 7.31 -17.69 -13.58
CA LYS A 46 7.17 -18.20 -12.21
C LYS A 46 8.17 -17.55 -11.23
N ILE A 47 9.44 -17.43 -11.63
CA ILE A 47 10.48 -16.76 -10.84
C ILE A 47 10.17 -15.27 -10.67
N GLY A 48 9.73 -14.60 -11.75
CA GLY A 48 9.35 -13.20 -11.72
C GLY A 48 8.28 -12.90 -10.67
N TYR A 49 7.18 -13.67 -10.67
CA TYR A 49 6.13 -13.54 -9.66
C TYR A 49 6.61 -13.85 -8.24
N ALA A 50 7.54 -14.80 -8.07
CA ALA A 50 8.13 -15.05 -6.75
C ALA A 50 8.93 -13.83 -6.23
N ILE A 51 9.62 -13.12 -7.12
CA ILE A 51 10.33 -11.89 -6.78
C ILE A 51 9.34 -10.78 -6.41
N ILE A 52 8.23 -10.63 -7.14
CA ILE A 52 7.14 -9.72 -6.75
C ILE A 52 6.68 -10.03 -5.32
N GLY A 53 6.51 -11.31 -4.99
CA GLY A 53 6.12 -11.74 -3.65
C GLY A 53 7.13 -11.37 -2.57
N VAL A 54 8.44 -11.46 -2.84
CA VAL A 54 9.48 -10.97 -1.92
C VAL A 54 9.34 -9.47 -1.67
N GLY A 55 9.01 -8.68 -2.70
CA GLY A 55 8.73 -7.25 -2.57
C GLY A 55 7.59 -6.98 -1.59
N ALA A 56 6.50 -7.73 -1.71
CA ALA A 56 5.38 -7.63 -0.78
C ALA A 56 5.76 -7.99 0.66
N LEU A 57 6.58 -9.02 0.88
CA LEU A 57 7.08 -9.37 2.21
C LEU A 57 7.93 -8.25 2.82
N ILE A 58 8.77 -7.57 2.03
CA ILE A 58 9.58 -6.45 2.52
C ILE A 58 8.68 -5.25 2.83
N ALA A 59 7.68 -4.96 1.99
CA ALA A 59 6.67 -3.94 2.28
C ALA A 59 5.89 -4.25 3.57
N ALA A 60 5.61 -5.52 3.86
CA ALA A 60 4.99 -5.93 5.13
C ALA A 60 5.85 -5.51 6.34
N ILE A 61 7.18 -5.64 6.25
CA ILE A 61 8.10 -5.23 7.31
C ILE A 61 7.98 -3.72 7.58
N VAL A 62 7.84 -2.90 6.53
CA VAL A 62 7.63 -1.44 6.65
C VAL A 62 6.35 -1.16 7.45
N TYR A 63 5.25 -1.83 7.09
CA TYR A 63 3.97 -1.69 7.78
C TYR A 63 4.04 -2.13 9.25
N PHE A 64 4.65 -3.28 9.55
CA PHE A 64 4.78 -3.74 10.94
C PHE A 64 5.67 -2.85 11.79
N LYS A 65 6.79 -2.39 11.23
CA LYS A 65 7.72 -1.49 11.93
C LYS A 65 7.00 -0.21 12.35
N LEU A 66 6.37 0.48 11.41
CA LEU A 66 5.68 1.73 11.70
C LEU A 66 4.43 1.52 12.55
N GLY A 67 3.70 0.41 12.36
CA GLY A 67 2.56 0.07 13.21
C GLY A 67 2.95 -0.24 14.66
N LYS A 68 4.11 -0.87 14.87
CA LYS A 68 4.67 -1.10 16.22
C LYS A 68 5.04 0.23 16.88
N ASP A 69 5.69 1.12 16.14
CA ASP A 69 6.09 2.45 16.65
C ASP A 69 4.85 3.22 17.10
N ILE A 70 3.81 3.33 16.25
CA ILE A 70 2.55 4.03 16.58
C ILE A 70 1.84 3.41 17.79
N LYS A 71 1.77 2.08 17.89
CA LYS A 71 1.12 1.38 19.02
C LYS A 71 1.86 1.59 20.35
N GLY A 72 3.19 1.70 20.29
CA GLY A 72 4.05 1.80 21.47
C GLY A 72 4.28 3.22 21.97
N GLY A 73 4.03 4.24 21.14
CA GLY A 73 4.30 5.64 21.48
C GLY A 73 3.07 6.48 21.81
N SER A 74 3.32 7.61 22.46
CA SER A 74 2.33 8.68 22.67
C SER A 74 2.30 9.62 21.45
N TYR A 75 1.78 9.10 20.33
CA TYR A 75 1.65 9.88 19.10
C TYR A 75 0.42 10.78 19.15
N SER A 76 0.56 12.02 18.67
CA SER A 76 -0.59 12.85 18.34
C SER A 76 -1.28 12.32 17.08
N LYS A 77 -2.58 12.61 16.89
CA LYS A 77 -3.34 12.21 15.68
C LYS A 77 -2.64 12.60 14.38
N PHE A 78 -1.99 13.77 14.40
CA PHE A 78 -1.19 14.28 13.31
C PHE A 78 0.03 13.41 13.00
N GLN A 79 0.80 13.03 14.02
CA GLN A 79 1.98 12.18 13.84
C GLN A 79 1.60 10.77 13.39
N VAL A 80 0.40 10.31 13.78
CA VAL A 80 -0.17 9.05 13.27
C VAL A 80 -0.38 9.12 11.76
N ILE A 81 -1.03 10.17 11.24
CA ILE A 81 -1.21 10.36 9.78
C ILE A 81 0.12 10.42 9.05
N SER A 82 1.04 11.24 9.56
CA SER A 82 2.38 11.36 8.99
C SER A 82 3.07 9.99 8.89
N SER A 83 2.97 9.18 9.95
CA SER A 83 3.56 7.84 9.99
C SER A 83 2.87 6.88 9.01
N PHE A 84 1.55 6.99 8.82
CA PHE A 84 0.81 6.23 7.81
C PHE A 84 1.22 6.59 6.39
N ILE A 85 1.26 7.88 6.06
CA ILE A 85 1.65 8.37 4.74
C ILE A 85 3.08 7.91 4.44
N ALA A 86 3.98 7.98 5.43
CA ALA A 86 5.33 7.44 5.31
C ALA A 86 5.31 5.93 5.06
N ALA A 87 4.50 5.15 5.80
CA ALA A 87 4.40 3.70 5.62
C ALA A 87 3.99 3.33 4.19
N VAL A 88 2.92 3.96 3.69
CA VAL A 88 2.44 3.72 2.33
C VAL A 88 3.49 4.16 1.31
N ALA A 89 4.12 5.32 1.48
CA ALA A 89 5.16 5.80 0.58
C ALA A 89 6.32 4.79 0.44
N TYR A 90 6.88 4.36 1.57
CA TYR A 90 8.00 3.40 1.57
C TYR A 90 7.57 2.02 1.08
N ALA A 91 6.38 1.55 1.45
CA ALA A 91 5.84 0.30 0.95
C ALA A 91 5.66 0.34 -0.58
N SER A 92 5.08 1.42 -1.13
CA SER A 92 4.91 1.60 -2.58
C SER A 92 6.25 1.69 -3.31
N LEU A 93 7.28 2.33 -2.74
CA LEU A 93 8.61 2.35 -3.34
C LEU A 93 9.21 0.95 -3.43
N VAL A 94 9.18 0.21 -2.32
CA VAL A 94 9.73 -1.15 -2.24
C VAL A 94 8.99 -2.08 -3.19
N SER A 95 7.66 -2.11 -3.11
CA SER A 95 6.82 -2.93 -3.98
C SER A 95 7.00 -2.55 -5.44
N GLY A 96 7.07 -1.26 -5.77
CA GLY A 96 7.25 -0.80 -7.15
C GLY A 96 8.60 -1.21 -7.76
N ILE A 97 9.69 -1.07 -7.00
CA ILE A 97 11.03 -1.44 -7.48
C ILE A 97 11.13 -2.97 -7.62
N ILE A 98 10.78 -3.72 -6.57
CA ILE A 98 10.95 -5.18 -6.57
C ILE A 98 9.92 -5.84 -7.49
N GLY A 99 8.68 -5.33 -7.50
CA GLY A 99 7.63 -5.74 -8.42
C GLY A 99 8.05 -5.52 -9.88
N GLY A 100 8.62 -4.36 -10.18
CA GLY A 100 9.20 -4.04 -11.48
C GLY A 100 10.27 -5.03 -11.93
N ILE A 101 11.23 -5.35 -11.04
CA ILE A 101 12.24 -6.38 -11.30
C ILE A 101 11.60 -7.74 -11.59
N GLY A 102 10.59 -8.12 -10.82
CA GLY A 102 9.83 -9.35 -11.03
C GLY A 102 9.20 -9.42 -12.41
N TYR A 103 8.52 -8.36 -12.84
CA TYR A 103 7.94 -8.27 -14.18
C TYR A 103 8.97 -8.29 -15.30
N PHE A 104 10.12 -7.63 -15.14
CA PHE A 104 11.20 -7.70 -16.13
C PHE A 104 11.72 -9.13 -16.30
N ILE A 105 11.88 -9.87 -15.22
CA ILE A 105 12.28 -11.28 -15.26
C ILE A 105 11.19 -12.16 -15.88
N ALA A 106 9.91 -11.85 -15.62
CA ALA A 106 8.78 -12.49 -16.27
C ALA A 106 8.63 -12.12 -17.76
N THR A 107 9.53 -11.32 -18.33
CA THR A 107 9.50 -10.79 -19.70
C THR A 107 8.33 -9.85 -19.99
N GLU A 108 7.69 -9.32 -18.95
CA GLU A 108 6.59 -8.35 -19.00
C GLU A 108 7.13 -6.92 -18.89
N TRP A 109 8.00 -6.52 -19.82
CA TRP A 109 8.78 -5.28 -19.74
C TRP A 109 7.94 -4.00 -19.58
N ALA A 110 6.80 -3.93 -20.26
CA ALA A 110 5.90 -2.79 -20.14
C ALA A 110 5.31 -2.68 -18.72
N ASN A 111 4.87 -3.81 -18.16
CA ASN A 111 4.35 -3.87 -16.80
C ASN A 111 5.44 -3.52 -15.78
N GLY A 112 6.66 -4.05 -15.98
CA GLY A 112 7.80 -3.75 -15.12
C GLY A 112 8.16 -2.26 -15.10
N ALA A 113 8.19 -1.60 -16.26
CA ALA A 113 8.46 -0.17 -16.33
C ALA A 113 7.35 0.66 -15.65
N VAL A 114 6.08 0.31 -15.88
CA VAL A 114 4.94 0.99 -15.25
C VAL A 114 5.00 0.85 -13.73
N GLU A 115 5.26 -0.35 -13.21
CA GLU A 115 5.32 -0.65 -11.77
C GLU A 115 6.39 0.19 -11.07
N VAL A 116 7.60 0.28 -11.65
CA VAL A 116 8.69 1.11 -11.10
C VAL A 116 8.32 2.58 -11.11
N ILE A 117 7.79 3.09 -12.24
CA ILE A 117 7.45 4.51 -12.38
C ILE A 117 6.35 4.89 -11.40
N VAL A 118 5.28 4.11 -11.32
CA VAL A 118 4.16 4.35 -10.41
C VAL A 118 4.63 4.31 -8.95
N GLY A 119 5.42 3.30 -8.56
CA GLY A 119 5.96 3.21 -7.20
C GLY A 119 6.81 4.41 -6.81
N ILE A 120 7.69 4.87 -7.72
CA ILE A 120 8.51 6.07 -7.50
C ILE A 120 7.64 7.34 -7.40
N LEU A 121 6.66 7.50 -8.29
CA LEU A 121 5.78 8.67 -8.29
C LEU A 121 4.95 8.74 -6.99
N ILE A 122 4.34 7.63 -6.56
CA ILE A 122 3.59 7.56 -5.31
C ILE A 122 4.52 7.89 -4.13
N PHE A 123 5.73 7.31 -4.10
CA PHE A 123 6.71 7.61 -3.06
C PHE A 123 7.06 9.11 -2.98
N LEU A 124 7.36 9.73 -4.12
CA LEU A 124 7.70 11.15 -4.18
C LEU A 124 6.55 12.04 -3.72
N ILE A 125 5.33 11.77 -4.21
CA ILE A 125 4.14 12.55 -3.87
C ILE A 125 3.80 12.42 -2.38
N LEU A 126 3.80 11.19 -1.85
CA LEU A 126 3.48 10.96 -0.44
C LEU A 126 4.57 11.46 0.50
N THR A 127 5.85 11.37 0.11
CA THR A 127 6.95 11.96 0.89
C THR A 127 6.87 13.49 0.92
N TRP A 128 6.52 14.11 -0.21
CA TRP A 128 6.27 15.55 -0.28
C TRP A 128 5.07 15.96 0.60
N ALA A 129 3.95 15.24 0.50
CA ALA A 129 2.77 15.45 1.35
C ALA A 129 3.12 15.31 2.83
N ASN A 130 3.89 14.28 3.19
CA ASN A 130 4.34 14.06 4.56
C ASN A 130 5.22 15.21 5.07
N LYS A 131 6.15 15.71 4.26
CA LYS A 131 7.01 16.84 4.62
C LYS A 131 6.19 18.11 4.87
N LYS A 132 5.23 18.37 4.00
CA LYS A 132 4.35 19.54 4.08
C LYS A 132 3.42 19.50 5.27
N ILE A 133 2.80 18.34 5.54
CA ILE A 133 2.00 18.15 6.75
C ILE A 133 2.84 18.54 7.98
N ASN A 134 4.08 18.05 8.06
CA ASN A 134 5.01 18.30 9.17
C ASN A 134 5.67 19.70 9.22
N ASP A 135 5.45 20.60 8.26
CA ASP A 135 6.14 21.89 8.23
C ASP A 135 5.50 22.97 9.12
N GLY A 136 4.28 22.73 9.60
CA GLY A 136 3.56 23.61 10.54
C GLY A 136 3.12 24.95 9.94
N GLN A 137 3.19 25.12 8.62
CA GLN A 137 2.80 26.34 7.93
C GLN A 137 1.45 26.15 7.23
N GLU A 138 0.45 26.96 7.57
CA GLU A 138 -0.80 26.99 6.80
C GLU A 138 -0.57 27.64 5.43
N SER A 139 -0.71 26.84 4.36
CA SER A 139 -0.47 27.26 2.99
C SER A 139 -1.54 26.74 2.02
N LEU A 140 -1.65 27.36 0.84
CA LEU A 140 -2.45 26.84 -0.28
C LEU A 140 -2.03 25.41 -0.67
N GLY A 141 -0.76 25.06 -0.44
CA GLY A 141 -0.22 23.72 -0.64
C GLY A 141 -0.91 22.67 0.23
N ASP A 142 -1.41 23.04 1.41
CA ASP A 142 -2.00 22.08 2.35
C ASP A 142 -3.36 21.60 1.86
N LYS A 143 -4.16 22.52 1.30
CA LYS A 143 -5.43 22.17 0.64
C LYS A 143 -5.20 21.20 -0.53
N ILE A 144 -4.13 21.41 -1.30
CA ILE A 144 -3.77 20.55 -2.43
C ILE A 144 -3.35 19.16 -1.93
N ILE A 145 -2.61 19.06 -0.83
CA ILE A 145 -2.18 17.77 -0.25
C ILE A 145 -3.36 16.92 0.17
N TRP A 146 -4.38 17.51 0.81
CA TRP A 146 -5.57 16.78 1.20
C TRP A 146 -6.30 16.21 -0.02
N ILE A 147 -6.44 17.01 -1.08
CA ILE A 147 -7.03 16.54 -2.34
C ILE A 147 -6.20 15.40 -2.93
N VAL A 148 -4.88 15.53 -2.97
CA VAL A 148 -3.97 14.51 -3.51
C VAL A 148 -4.07 13.21 -2.71
N LEU A 149 -4.05 13.26 -1.38
CA LEU A 149 -4.20 12.08 -0.52
C LEU A 149 -5.55 11.39 -0.72
N VAL A 150 -6.63 12.18 -0.78
CA VAL A 150 -7.98 11.66 -1.08
C VAL A 150 -7.99 10.96 -2.44
N VAL A 151 -7.42 11.57 -3.48
CA VAL A 151 -7.36 10.97 -4.81
C VAL A 151 -6.53 9.69 -4.82
N ILE A 152 -5.34 9.68 -4.22
CA ILE A 152 -4.48 8.49 -4.19
C ILE A 152 -5.17 7.34 -3.46
N PHE A 153 -5.76 7.60 -2.29
CA PHE A 153 -6.42 6.55 -1.51
C PHE A 153 -7.74 6.11 -2.14
N LEU A 154 -8.48 7.01 -2.78
CA LEU A 154 -9.66 6.64 -3.54
C LEU A 154 -9.30 5.76 -4.75
N LEU A 155 -8.28 6.14 -5.52
CA LEU A 155 -7.82 5.34 -6.66
C LEU A 155 -7.25 3.99 -6.21
N GLY A 156 -6.51 3.95 -5.09
CA GLY A 156 -6.02 2.71 -4.49
C GLY A 156 -7.16 1.79 -4.04
N PHE A 157 -8.20 2.34 -3.41
CA PHE A 157 -9.41 1.60 -3.04
C PHE A 157 -10.12 1.03 -4.27
N ILE A 158 -10.39 1.88 -5.27
CA ILE A 158 -11.06 1.48 -6.52
C ILE A 158 -10.23 0.41 -7.23
N GLY A 159 -8.91 0.63 -7.36
CA GLY A 159 -7.99 -0.32 -7.99
C GLY A 159 -7.97 -1.67 -7.28
N GLY A 160 -7.85 -1.68 -5.95
CA GLY A 160 -7.85 -2.91 -5.16
C GLY A 160 -9.17 -3.69 -5.27
N VAL A 161 -10.31 -3.00 -5.19
CA VAL A 161 -11.64 -3.63 -5.25
C VAL A 161 -12.00 -4.09 -6.67
N ILE A 162 -11.88 -3.21 -7.68
CA ILE A 162 -12.19 -3.57 -9.06
C ILE A 162 -11.22 -4.62 -9.57
N GLY A 163 -9.92 -4.47 -9.29
CA GLY A 163 -8.88 -5.44 -9.64
C GLY A 163 -9.18 -6.81 -9.02
N GLY A 164 -9.53 -6.83 -7.73
CA GLY A 164 -9.86 -8.07 -7.04
C GLY A 164 -11.15 -8.72 -7.55
N ILE A 165 -12.20 -7.94 -7.83
CA ILE A 165 -13.44 -8.46 -8.44
C ILE A 165 -13.16 -8.99 -9.86
N GLY A 166 -12.31 -8.32 -10.64
CA GLY A 166 -12.00 -8.69 -12.01
C GLY A 166 -11.31 -10.05 -12.16
N ILE A 167 -10.57 -10.48 -11.14
CA ILE A 167 -9.89 -11.79 -11.10
C ILE A 167 -10.61 -12.80 -10.17
N LEU A 168 -11.79 -12.43 -9.68
CA LEU A 168 -12.60 -13.24 -8.80
C LEU A 168 -13.15 -14.44 -9.60
N GLY A 169 -12.75 -15.64 -9.19
CA GLY A 169 -13.14 -16.91 -9.84
C GLY A 169 -12.01 -17.60 -10.60
N SER A 170 -10.99 -16.87 -11.08
CA SER A 170 -9.79 -17.45 -11.69
C SER A 170 -8.61 -17.52 -10.73
N ALA A 171 -8.50 -16.53 -9.83
CA ALA A 171 -7.44 -16.45 -8.83
C ALA A 171 -8.00 -15.96 -7.49
N ILE A 172 -8.85 -16.77 -6.86
CA ILE A 172 -9.59 -16.42 -5.63
C ILE A 172 -8.70 -15.77 -4.57
N ILE A 173 -7.49 -16.29 -4.36
CA ILE A 173 -6.66 -15.78 -3.27
C ILE A 173 -6.01 -14.43 -3.65
N ALA A 174 -5.61 -14.25 -4.90
CA ALA A 174 -5.15 -12.95 -5.39
C ALA A 174 -6.29 -11.91 -5.39
N ALA A 175 -7.51 -12.34 -5.72
CA ALA A 175 -8.72 -11.53 -5.63
C ALA A 175 -8.94 -11.03 -4.20
N ILE A 176 -8.87 -11.93 -3.22
CA ILE A 176 -8.98 -11.59 -1.79
C ILE A 176 -7.88 -10.61 -1.38
N ALA A 177 -6.61 -10.88 -1.72
CA ALA A 177 -5.50 -9.98 -1.36
C ALA A 177 -5.72 -8.55 -1.90
N SER A 178 -6.11 -8.43 -3.17
CA SER A 178 -6.42 -7.14 -3.82
C SER A 178 -7.61 -6.43 -3.16
N ILE A 179 -8.67 -7.16 -2.81
CA ILE A 179 -9.83 -6.60 -2.11
C ILE A 179 -9.42 -6.08 -0.73
N ILE A 180 -8.62 -6.84 0.03
CA ILE A 180 -8.22 -6.41 1.36
C ILE A 180 -7.26 -5.21 1.28
N GLU A 181 -6.36 -5.18 0.29
CA GLU A 181 -5.55 -3.98 0.01
C GLU A 181 -6.44 -2.77 -0.31
N GLY A 182 -7.49 -2.95 -1.12
CA GLY A 182 -8.50 -1.93 -1.36
C GLY A 182 -9.16 -1.44 -0.06
N ILE A 183 -9.58 -2.36 0.81
CA ILE A 183 -10.16 -2.03 2.12
C ILE A 183 -9.16 -1.23 2.97
N LEU A 184 -7.86 -1.52 2.92
CA LEU A 184 -6.85 -0.72 3.61
C LEU A 184 -6.81 0.72 3.09
N TYR A 185 -6.80 0.92 1.77
CA TYR A 185 -6.89 2.26 1.19
C TYR A 185 -8.19 2.99 1.55
N LEU A 186 -9.32 2.27 1.66
CA LEU A 186 -10.58 2.85 2.16
C LEU A 186 -10.45 3.33 3.61
N LEU A 187 -9.84 2.54 4.48
CA LEU A 187 -9.64 2.90 5.89
C LEU A 187 -8.73 4.13 6.02
N LEU A 188 -7.68 4.23 5.18
CA LEU A 188 -6.82 5.40 5.09
C LEU A 188 -7.56 6.64 4.55
N LEU A 189 -8.41 6.45 3.55
CA LEU A 189 -9.25 7.52 3.00
C LEU A 189 -10.18 8.08 4.07
N VAL A 190 -10.89 7.21 4.80
CA VAL A 190 -11.77 7.62 5.90
C VAL A 190 -10.97 8.35 6.99
N TYR A 191 -9.77 7.86 7.30
CA TYR A 191 -8.91 8.50 8.29
C TYR A 191 -8.46 9.90 7.87
N VAL A 192 -8.02 10.05 6.62
CA VAL A 192 -7.64 11.35 6.05
C VAL A 192 -8.79 12.33 6.08
N ILE A 193 -10.00 11.90 5.71
CA ILE A 193 -11.21 12.74 5.75
C ILE A 193 -11.53 13.16 7.19
N ASN A 194 -11.48 12.23 8.15
CA ASN A 194 -11.82 12.50 9.55
C ASN A 194 -10.89 13.54 10.18
N VAL A 195 -9.59 13.47 9.88
CA VAL A 195 -8.62 14.38 10.50
C VAL A 195 -8.50 15.69 9.74
N ARG A 196 -8.86 15.76 8.45
CA ARG A 196 -8.91 17.02 7.69
C ARG A 196 -9.64 18.13 8.45
N ASP A 197 -10.80 17.82 9.03
CA ASP A 197 -11.62 18.80 9.75
C ASP A 197 -10.90 19.41 10.98
N GLN A 198 -9.88 18.71 11.51
CA GLN A 198 -9.04 19.18 12.61
C GLN A 198 -7.94 20.16 12.17
N PHE A 199 -7.73 20.33 10.85
CA PHE A 199 -6.80 21.29 10.26
C PHE A 199 -7.45 22.64 9.88
N GLY A 200 -8.72 22.87 10.24
CA GLY A 200 -9.41 24.14 9.95
C GLY A 200 -9.70 24.39 8.46
N ILE A 201 -9.74 23.32 7.63
CA ILE A 201 -9.97 23.36 6.18
C ILE A 201 -11.24 22.61 5.75
#